data_AF-A0A8R1IZR5-F1
#
_entry.id   AF-A0A8R1IZR5-F1
#
_cell.length_a   1.000
_cell.length_b   1.000
_cell.length_c   1.000
_cell.angle_alpha   90.00
_cell.angle_beta   90.00
_cell.angle_gamma   90.00
#
_symmetry.space_group_name_H-M   'P 1'
#
loop_
_entity.id
_entity.type
_entity.pdbx_description
1 polymer ?
#
loop_
_entity_poly.entity_id
_entity_poly.type
_entity_poly.pdbx_seq_one_letter_code
_entity_poly.pdbx_strand_id
1 'polypeptide(L)'
;MESGKKAHHSAIPITVRQLEAIVRIAEALAKMELQQFATDKHVEEALRLFRVSTIEAAAPGNLAGVEGFTSSADQEALNRIEVQLKKRFAIGTHVSEHLIVQDFVSRQHYKESLVKKVIANLVRRGDLQQKMQRKMLYRVK
;
A
#
# COMPACT_ATOMS: atom_id res chain seq x y z
N MET A 1 5.61 28.69 16.21
CA MET A 1 5.87 27.47 16.99
C MET A 1 5.43 26.28 16.15
N GLU A 2 6.28 25.84 15.22
CA GLU A 2 6.05 24.62 14.43
C GLU A 2 6.68 23.44 15.15
N SER A 3 5.89 22.70 15.93
CA SER A 3 6.31 21.38 16.40
C SER A 3 6.05 20.38 15.28
N GLY A 4 7.13 20.04 14.57
CA GLY A 4 7.16 19.01 13.54
C GLY A 4 6.55 17.71 14.04
N LYS A 5 5.49 17.27 13.35
CA LYS A 5 4.93 15.92 13.50
C LYS A 5 6.03 14.92 13.18
N LYS A 6 6.63 14.31 14.20
CA LYS A 6 7.48 13.12 14.02
C LYS A 6 6.63 12.07 13.32
N ALA A 7 6.94 11.79 12.06
CA ALA A 7 6.43 10.62 11.38
C ALA A 7 6.87 9.42 12.22
N HIS A 8 5.91 8.76 12.86
CA HIS A 8 6.13 7.48 13.51
C HIS A 8 6.44 6.52 12.36
N HIS A 9 7.72 6.41 11.97
CA HIS A 9 8.16 5.29 11.15
C HIS A 9 7.76 4.07 11.96
N SER A 10 6.71 3.36 11.51
CA SER A 10 6.40 2.04 12.01
C SER A 10 7.61 1.18 11.64
N ALA A 11 8.59 1.14 12.53
CA ALA A 11 9.79 0.34 12.34
C ALA A 11 9.30 -1.10 12.24
N ILE A 12 9.34 -1.66 11.03
CA ILE A 12 8.98 -3.07 10.81
C ILE A 12 10.04 -3.86 11.58
N PRO A 13 9.68 -4.56 12.67
CA PRO A 13 10.67 -5.28 13.46
C PRO A 13 11.28 -6.40 12.62
N ILE A 14 12.60 -6.58 12.70
CA ILE A 14 13.28 -7.68 12.02
C ILE A 14 12.93 -8.99 12.74
N THR A 15 12.52 -9.99 11.98
CA THR A 15 12.12 -11.32 12.46
C THR A 15 13.08 -12.41 11.97
N VAL A 16 13.14 -13.53 12.69
CA VAL A 16 13.97 -14.69 12.29
C VAL A 16 13.60 -15.21 10.90
N ARG A 17 12.33 -15.14 10.51
CA ARG A 17 11.86 -15.53 9.17
C ARG A 17 12.47 -14.66 8.06
N GLN A 18 12.71 -13.38 8.33
CA GLN A 18 13.36 -12.49 7.36
C GLN A 18 14.84 -12.86 7.19
N LEU A 19 15.52 -13.28 8.25
CA LEU A 19 16.89 -13.79 8.15
C LEU A 19 16.93 -15.08 7.30
N GLU A 20 16.01 -16.01 7.54
CA GLU A 20 15.88 -17.23 6.74
C GLU A 20 15.60 -16.92 5.25
N ALA A 21 14.73 -15.93 4.98
CA ALA A 21 14.45 -15.50 3.62
C ALA A 21 15.70 -14.96 2.91
N ILE A 22 16.53 -14.16 3.59
CA ILE A 22 17.79 -13.64 3.05
C ILE A 22 18.74 -14.80 2.71
N VAL A 23 18.86 -15.80 3.59
CA VAL A 23 19.67 -17.00 3.33
C VAL A 23 19.19 -17.74 2.08
N ARG A 24 17.88 -17.96 1.95
CA ARG A 24 17.30 -18.62 0.77
C ARG A 24 17.56 -17.85 -0.53
N ILE A 25 17.54 -16.52 -0.50
CA ILE A 25 17.86 -15.69 -1.67
C ILE A 25 19.33 -15.84 -2.05
N ALA A 26 20.25 -15.78 -1.07
CA ALA A 26 21.67 -15.96 -1.31
C ALA A 26 21.99 -17.35 -1.90
N GLU A 27 21.34 -18.42 -1.40
CA GLU A 27 21.46 -19.76 -1.97
C GLU A 27 20.89 -19.86 -3.39
N ALA A 28 19.77 -19.18 -3.67
CA ALA A 28 19.18 -19.15 -5.00
C ALA A 28 20.10 -18.47 -6.02
N LEU A 29 20.74 -17.36 -5.63
CA LEU A 29 21.75 -16.68 -6.45
C LEU A 29 22.95 -17.60 -6.74
N ALA A 30 23.47 -18.28 -5.71
CA ALA A 30 24.56 -19.25 -5.90
C ALA A 30 24.17 -20.39 -6.86
N LYS A 31 22.95 -20.90 -6.76
CA LYS A 31 22.42 -21.94 -7.65
C LYS A 31 22.30 -21.47 -9.10
N MET A 32 21.92 -20.20 -9.34
CA MET A 32 21.86 -19.62 -10.69
C MET A 32 23.25 -19.52 -11.33
N GLU A 33 24.29 -19.29 -10.53
CA GLU A 33 25.69 -19.28 -10.97
C GLU A 33 26.32 -20.69 -11.02
N LEU A 34 25.53 -21.75 -10.76
CA LEU A 34 25.99 -23.14 -10.66
C LEU A 34 27.11 -23.34 -9.62
N GLN A 35 27.14 -22.52 -8.58
CA GLN A 35 28.10 -22.62 -7.47
C GLN A 35 27.54 -23.49 -6.34
N GLN A 36 28.39 -24.35 -5.77
CA GLN A 36 28.01 -25.22 -4.65
C GLN A 36 27.93 -24.47 -3.31
N PHE A 37 28.64 -23.34 -3.19
CA PHE A 37 28.70 -22.54 -1.97
C PHE A 37 28.30 -21.10 -2.25
N ALA A 38 27.52 -20.50 -1.36
CA ALA A 38 27.22 -19.08 -1.41
C ALA A 38 28.44 -18.27 -0.94
N THR A 39 28.81 -17.25 -1.71
CA THR A 39 29.87 -16.30 -1.36
C THR A 39 29.27 -15.02 -0.80
N ASP A 40 30.12 -14.16 -0.21
CA ASP A 40 29.72 -12.86 0.34
C ASP A 40 28.99 -11.99 -0.69
N LYS A 41 29.33 -12.13 -1.99
CA LYS A 41 28.65 -11.41 -3.09
C LYS A 41 27.16 -11.71 -3.17
N HIS A 42 26.77 -12.98 -3.00
CA HIS A 42 25.35 -13.37 -3.01
C HIS A 42 24.60 -12.82 -1.80
N VAL A 43 25.27 -12.76 -0.65
CA VAL A 43 24.70 -12.22 0.59
C VAL A 43 24.52 -10.71 0.47
N GLU A 44 25.51 -10.01 -0.06
CA GLU A 44 25.44 -8.56 -0.30
C GLU A 44 24.29 -8.21 -1.25
N GLU A 45 24.12 -8.99 -2.33
CA GLU A 45 23.02 -8.81 -3.27
C GLU A 45 21.65 -9.14 -2.64
N ALA A 46 21.55 -10.22 -1.85
CA ALA A 46 20.34 -10.55 -1.11
C ALA A 46 19.95 -9.43 -0.12
N LEU A 47 20.93 -8.86 0.60
CA LEU A 47 20.71 -7.73 1.50
C LEU A 47 20.29 -6.47 0.75
N ARG A 48 20.86 -6.21 -0.43
CA ARG A 48 20.48 -5.09 -1.29
C ARG A 48 19.02 -5.21 -1.71
N LEU A 49 18.62 -6.38 -2.23
CA LEU A 49 17.23 -6.68 -2.62
C LEU A 49 16.26 -6.59 -1.43
N PHE A 50 16.67 -7.09 -0.27
CA PHE A 50 15.89 -7.02 0.96
C PHE A 50 15.65 -5.59 1.43
N ARG A 51 16.69 -4.73 1.39
CA ARG A 51 16.57 -3.31 1.76
C ARG A 51 15.60 -2.57 0.85
N VAL A 52 15.71 -2.76 -0.47
CA VAL A 52 14.77 -2.14 -1.43
C VAL A 52 13.34 -2.60 -1.14
N SER A 53 13.12 -3.90 -0.97
CA SER A 53 11.80 -4.47 -0.68
C SER A 53 11.22 -3.97 0.65
N THR A 54 12.07 -3.78 1.68
CA THR A 54 11.66 -3.30 3.00
C THR A 54 11.36 -1.80 2.99
N ILE A 55 12.15 -0.99 2.27
CA ILE A 55 11.93 0.45 2.13
C ILE A 55 10.65 0.72 1.31
N GLU A 56 10.42 -0.03 0.23
CA GLU A 56 9.17 0.05 -0.53
C GLU A 56 7.95 -0.41 0.27
N ALA A 57 8.10 -1.44 1.09
CA ALA A 57 7.04 -1.86 2.01
C ALA A 57 6.78 -0.79 3.07
N ALA A 58 7.85 -0.21 3.66
CA ALA A 58 7.81 0.85 4.67
C ALA A 58 7.37 2.23 4.14
N ALA A 59 7.25 2.38 2.82
CA ALA A 59 6.83 3.63 2.21
C ALA A 59 5.41 4.01 2.68
N PRO A 60 5.19 5.25 3.13
CA PRO A 60 3.90 5.70 3.61
C PRO A 60 2.85 5.57 2.50
N GLY A 61 1.83 4.73 2.75
CA GLY A 61 0.77 4.40 1.80
C GLY A 61 0.66 2.91 1.47
N ASN A 62 1.77 2.16 1.51
CA ASN A 62 1.78 0.72 1.18
C ASN A 62 1.30 -0.15 2.35
N LEU A 63 1.67 0.21 3.59
CA LEU A 63 1.23 -0.46 4.82
C LEU A 63 -0.13 -0.01 5.32
N ALA A 64 -0.69 1.06 4.76
CA ALA A 64 -2.02 1.48 5.16
C ALA A 64 -2.99 0.32 4.86
N GLY A 65 -3.93 -0.01 5.76
CA GLY A 65 -4.96 -1.05 5.63
C GLY A 65 -4.45 -2.49 5.65
N VAL A 66 -3.16 -2.71 5.95
CA VAL A 66 -2.66 -4.02 6.37
C VAL A 66 -2.91 -4.15 7.86
N GLU A 67 -3.53 -5.25 8.27
CA GLU A 67 -3.79 -5.54 9.68
C GLU A 67 -2.49 -5.47 10.49
N GLY A 68 -2.50 -4.69 11.58
CA GLY A 68 -1.33 -4.47 12.45
C GLY A 68 -0.48 -3.23 12.13
N PHE A 69 -0.67 -2.56 10.98
CA PHE A 69 0.08 -1.33 10.62
C PHE A 69 -0.79 -0.08 10.50
N THR A 70 -2.12 -0.21 10.49
CA THR A 70 -3.04 0.92 10.63
C THR A 70 -3.62 1.04 12.02
N SER A 71 -3.75 2.28 12.48
CA SER A 71 -4.55 2.62 13.65
C SER A 71 -5.98 2.09 13.49
N SER A 72 -6.59 1.62 14.58
CA SER A 72 -7.99 1.20 14.62
C SER A 72 -8.93 2.29 14.09
N ALA A 73 -8.63 3.56 14.39
CA ALA A 73 -9.40 4.71 13.91
C ALA A 73 -9.28 4.91 12.39
N ASP A 74 -8.09 4.71 11.82
CA ASP A 74 -7.89 4.80 10.37
C ASP A 74 -8.57 3.63 9.65
N GLN A 75 -8.59 2.43 10.25
CA GLN A 75 -9.29 1.26 9.70
C GLN A 75 -10.81 1.47 9.69
N GLU A 76 -11.36 2.03 10.76
CA GLU A 76 -12.79 2.36 10.82
C GLU A 76 -13.17 3.44 9.80
N ALA A 77 -12.33 4.47 9.64
CA ALA A 77 -12.51 5.48 8.61
C ALA A 77 -12.49 4.89 7.19
N LEU A 78 -11.57 3.96 6.89
CA LEU A 78 -11.53 3.26 5.60
C LEU A 78 -12.84 2.51 5.31
N ASN A 79 -13.34 1.74 6.29
CA ASN A 79 -14.60 1.01 6.16
C ASN A 79 -15.79 1.95 5.93
N ARG A 80 -15.88 3.05 6.69
CA ARG A 80 -16.94 4.05 6.54
C ARG A 80 -16.92 4.71 5.16
N ILE A 81 -15.73 5.08 4.66
CA ILE A 81 -15.57 5.65 3.33
C ILE A 81 -16.00 4.64 2.27
N GLU A 82 -15.60 3.36 2.39
CA GLU A 82 -15.99 2.31 1.44
C GLU A 82 -17.51 2.13 1.35
N VAL A 83 -18.19 2.03 2.49
CA VAL A 83 -19.66 1.88 2.55
C VAL A 83 -20.36 3.09 1.93
N GLN A 84 -19.90 4.31 2.24
CA GLN A 84 -20.49 5.52 1.68
C GLN A 84 -20.27 5.64 0.17
N LEU A 85 -19.08 5.28 -0.31
CA LEU A 85 -18.76 5.28 -1.74
C LEU A 85 -19.70 4.32 -2.48
N LYS A 86 -19.82 3.07 -1.99
CA LYS A 86 -20.73 2.06 -2.57
C LYS A 86 -22.20 2.45 -2.47
N LYS A 87 -22.62 3.24 -1.46
CA LYS A 87 -24.02 3.69 -1.36
C LYS A 87 -24.36 4.85 -2.30
N ARG A 88 -23.41 5.77 -2.55
CA ARG A 88 -23.67 6.97 -3.38
C ARG A 88 -23.54 6.73 -4.88
N PHE A 89 -22.67 5.82 -5.30
CA PHE A 89 -22.42 5.58 -6.73
C PHE A 89 -23.18 4.35 -7.19
N ALA A 90 -24.21 4.49 -8.01
CA ALA A 90 -24.89 3.33 -8.60
C ALA A 90 -23.97 2.56 -9.57
N ILE A 91 -24.26 1.28 -9.78
CA ILE A 91 -23.55 0.45 -10.76
C ILE A 91 -23.83 1.01 -12.16
N GLY A 92 -22.78 1.14 -12.98
CA GLY A 92 -22.88 1.71 -14.33
C GLY A 92 -22.71 3.23 -14.42
N THR A 93 -22.46 3.94 -13.31
CA THR A 93 -22.24 5.39 -13.33
C THR A 93 -20.76 5.75 -13.49
N HIS A 94 -20.50 6.87 -14.18
CA HIS A 94 -19.18 7.49 -14.32
C HIS A 94 -19.06 8.72 -13.43
N VAL A 95 -17.99 8.82 -12.63
CA VAL A 95 -17.74 10.00 -11.78
C VAL A 95 -16.25 10.36 -11.78
N SER A 96 -15.97 11.66 -11.77
CA SER A 96 -14.60 12.18 -11.70
C SER A 96 -13.95 11.83 -10.36
N GLU A 97 -12.76 11.21 -10.40
CA GLU A 97 -12.00 10.85 -9.19
C GLU A 97 -11.70 12.10 -8.34
N HIS A 98 -11.39 13.21 -9.00
CA HIS A 98 -11.09 14.48 -8.33
C HIS A 98 -12.28 15.00 -7.52
N LEU A 99 -13.49 14.97 -8.08
CA LEU A 99 -14.70 15.42 -7.39
C LEU A 99 -15.01 14.54 -6.19
N ILE A 100 -14.79 13.23 -6.29
CA ILE A 100 -14.96 12.31 -5.16
C ILE A 100 -13.98 12.68 -4.05
N VAL A 101 -12.69 12.79 -4.38
CA VAL A 101 -11.67 13.13 -3.39
C VAL A 101 -11.98 14.47 -2.73
N GLN A 102 -12.36 15.48 -3.51
CA GLN A 102 -12.74 16.80 -2.98
C GLN A 102 -13.98 16.72 -2.08
N ASP A 103 -15.01 15.96 -2.43
CA ASP A 103 -16.23 15.84 -1.61
C ASP A 103 -15.93 15.23 -0.23
N PHE A 104 -15.18 14.13 -0.19
CA PHE A 104 -14.84 13.46 1.07
C PHE A 104 -13.86 14.27 1.93
N VAL A 105 -12.96 15.03 1.32
CA VAL A 105 -12.00 15.89 2.05
C VAL A 105 -12.67 17.18 2.53
N SER A 106 -13.40 17.88 1.67
CA SER A 106 -13.98 19.19 1.99
C SER A 106 -15.24 19.11 2.82
N ARG A 107 -16.14 18.13 2.60
CA ARG A 107 -17.41 18.05 3.35
C ARG A 107 -17.34 17.21 4.61
N GLN A 108 -16.47 16.20 4.63
CA GLN A 108 -16.42 15.21 5.72
C GLN A 108 -15.07 15.18 6.44
N HIS A 109 -14.13 16.05 6.05
CA HIS A 109 -12.82 16.20 6.69
C HIS A 109 -12.01 14.90 6.80
N TYR A 110 -12.23 13.95 5.87
CA TYR A 110 -11.38 12.77 5.79
C TYR A 110 -10.00 13.13 5.24
N LYS A 111 -8.98 12.39 5.69
CA LYS A 111 -7.64 12.48 5.12
C LYS A 111 -7.69 12.04 3.65
N GLU A 112 -7.14 12.86 2.75
CA GLU A 112 -7.10 12.59 1.31
C GLU A 112 -6.46 11.22 0.99
N SER A 113 -5.41 10.86 1.73
CA SER A 113 -4.70 9.58 1.61
C SER A 113 -5.59 8.37 1.88
N LEU A 114 -6.55 8.45 2.80
CA LEU A 114 -7.49 7.36 3.07
C LEU A 114 -8.50 7.19 1.93
N VAL A 115 -9.01 8.30 1.38
CA VAL A 115 -9.99 8.29 0.28
C VAL A 115 -9.38 7.71 -1.00
N LYS A 116 -8.22 8.22 -1.42
CA LYS A 116 -7.48 7.71 -2.59
C LYS A 116 -7.18 6.22 -2.46
N LYS A 117 -6.94 5.76 -1.24
CA LYS A 117 -6.65 4.36 -0.96
C LYS A 117 -7.88 3.46 -1.04
N VAL A 118 -9.04 3.89 -0.55
CA VAL A 118 -10.29 3.15 -0.76
C VAL A 118 -10.58 3.01 -2.24
N ILE A 119 -10.39 4.08 -3.02
CA ILE A 119 -10.54 4.04 -4.48
C ILE A 119 -9.58 3.02 -5.10
N ALA A 120 -8.29 3.07 -4.76
CA ALA A 120 -7.30 2.12 -5.25
C ALA A 120 -7.63 0.66 -4.89
N ASN A 121 -8.10 0.41 -3.67
CA ASN A 121 -8.52 -0.92 -3.23
C ASN A 121 -9.74 -1.43 -4.01
N LEU A 122 -10.73 -0.58 -4.26
CA LEU A 122 -11.92 -0.93 -5.05
C LEU A 122 -11.59 -1.16 -6.52
N VAL A 123 -10.62 -0.42 -7.07
CA VAL A 123 -10.10 -0.67 -8.42
C VAL A 123 -9.38 -2.01 -8.48
N ARG A 124 -8.54 -2.33 -7.48
CA ARG A 124 -7.82 -3.60 -7.40
C ARG A 124 -8.76 -4.80 -7.23
N ARG A 125 -9.88 -4.63 -6.52
CA ARG A 125 -10.94 -5.64 -6.36
C ARG A 125 -11.84 -5.78 -7.60
N GLY A 126 -11.76 -4.86 -8.55
CA GLY A 126 -12.60 -4.85 -9.75
C GLY A 126 -14.00 -4.24 -9.56
N ASP A 127 -14.29 -3.64 -8.40
CA ASP A 127 -15.55 -2.93 -8.14
C ASP A 127 -15.61 -1.60 -8.94
N LEU A 128 -14.46 -0.96 -9.11
CA LEU A 128 -14.28 0.29 -9.88
C LEU A 128 -13.28 0.09 -11.03
N GLN A 129 -13.49 0.82 -12.14
CA GLN A 129 -12.57 0.87 -13.26
C GLN A 129 -12.15 2.31 -13.54
N GLN A 130 -10.84 2.56 -13.61
CA GLN A 130 -10.28 3.85 -14.01
C GLN A 130 -10.32 3.97 -15.54
N LYS A 131 -10.91 5.05 -16.04
CA LYS A 131 -10.95 5.45 -17.46
C LYS A 131 -10.40 6.87 -17.61
N MET A 132 -10.04 7.27 -18.84
CA MET A 132 -9.56 8.62 -19.17
C MET A 132 -8.33 9.04 -18.34
N GLN A 133 -7.23 8.28 -18.41
CA GLN A 133 -5.99 8.57 -17.66
C GLN A 133 -6.23 8.77 -16.15
N ARG A 134 -7.03 7.89 -15.51
CA ARG A 134 -7.39 7.94 -14.08
C ARG A 134 -8.22 9.16 -13.67
N LYS A 135 -8.76 9.93 -14.62
CA LYS A 135 -9.64 11.07 -14.30
C LYS A 135 -11.07 10.64 -13.98
N MET A 136 -11.51 9.50 -14.51
CA MET A 136 -12.88 9.02 -14.38
C MET A 136 -12.91 7.63 -13.75
N LEU A 137 -13.78 7.43 -12.77
CA LEU A 137 -14.10 6.15 -12.17
C LEU A 137 -15.43 5.66 -12.71
N TYR A 138 -15.46 4.40 -13.14
CA TYR A 138 -16.66 3.71 -13.59
C TYR A 138 -16.97 2.57 -12.63
N ARG A 139 -18.19 2.52 -12.09
CA ARG A 139 -18.59 1.44 -11.19
C ARG A 139 -19.05 0.23 -11.97
N VAL A 140 -18.34 -0.88 -11.82
CA VAL A 140 -18.62 -2.14 -12.54
C VAL A 140 -19.51 -3.08 -11.70
N LYS A 141 -19.35 -3.08 -10.37
CA LYS A 141 -20.04 -3.99 -9.44
C LYS A 141 -20.44 -3.32 -8.13
#